data_AF-A0A2M7WA10-F1
#
_entry.id   AF-A0A2M7WA10-F1
#
_cell.length_a   1.000
_cell.length_b   1.000
_cell.length_c   1.000
_cell.angle_alpha   90.00
_cell.angle_beta   90.00
_cell.angle_gamma   90.00
#
_symmetry.space_group_name_H-M   'P 1'
#
loop_
_entity.id
_entity.type
_entity.pdbx_description
1 polymer ?
#
loop_
_entity_poly.entity_id
_entity_poly.type
_entity_poly.pdbx_seq_one_letter_code
_entity_poly.pdbx_strand_id
1 'polypeptide(L)'
;MNLIDQYMQRIQAIIGERTAEEEQYDAEVIRGLKKFGKIRKAINRANKKYPGEALKYSDENIGEIESHYHYLMKHIEMLNKITH
;
A
#
# COMPACT_ATOMS: atom_id res chain seq x y z
N MET A 1 -5.29 -20.73 -17.19
CA MET A 1 -5.21 -19.66 -16.16
C MET A 1 -6.38 -18.74 -16.36
N ASN A 2 -7.19 -18.53 -15.33
CA ASN A 2 -8.30 -17.57 -15.38
C ASN A 2 -7.73 -16.14 -15.38
N LEU A 3 -8.50 -15.17 -15.88
CA LEU A 3 -8.16 -13.74 -15.85
C LEU A 3 -7.81 -13.27 -14.43
N ILE A 4 -8.47 -13.84 -13.41
CA ILE A 4 -8.20 -13.59 -12.00
C ILE A 4 -6.77 -14.04 -11.63
N ASP A 5 -6.36 -15.23 -12.04
CA ASP A 5 -5.02 -15.76 -11.72
C ASP A 5 -3.91 -14.91 -12.38
N GLN A 6 -4.13 -14.48 -13.63
CA GLN A 6 -3.19 -13.59 -14.34
C GLN A 6 -3.10 -12.21 -13.67
N TYR A 7 -4.23 -11.70 -13.18
CA TYR A 7 -4.27 -10.47 -12.40
C TYR A 7 -3.48 -10.63 -11.10
N MET A 8 -3.68 -11.70 -10.33
CA MET A 8 -2.94 -11.95 -9.08
C MET A 8 -1.43 -12.07 -9.31
N GLN A 9 -0.99 -12.79 -10.33
CA GLN A 9 0.44 -12.93 -10.65
C GLN A 9 1.08 -11.59 -11.01
N ARG A 10 0.40 -10.78 -11.83
CA ARG A 10 0.89 -9.46 -12.21
C ARG A 10 1.00 -8.53 -11.00
N ILE A 11 0.10 -8.66 -10.04
CA ILE A 11 0.12 -7.86 -8.83
C ILE A 11 1.25 -8.26 -7.89
N GLN A 12 1.48 -9.56 -7.71
CA GLN A 12 2.59 -10.03 -6.90
C GLN A 12 3.94 -9.56 -7.46
N ALA A 13 4.05 -9.43 -8.80
CA ALA A 13 5.21 -8.80 -9.43
C ALA A 13 5.34 -7.28 -9.19
N ILE A 14 4.23 -6.57 -8.90
CA ILE A 14 4.21 -5.12 -8.66
C ILE A 14 4.39 -4.79 -7.16
N ILE A 15 3.75 -5.56 -6.28
CA ILE A 15 3.80 -5.38 -4.82
C ILE A 15 5.07 -6.00 -4.24
N GLY A 16 5.58 -7.05 -4.88
CA GLY A 16 6.66 -7.88 -4.35
C GLY A 16 6.18 -8.82 -3.24
N GLU A 17 7.10 -9.66 -2.77
CA GLU A 17 6.90 -10.37 -1.50
C GLU A 17 7.07 -9.39 -0.34
N ARG A 18 6.18 -9.48 0.64
CA ARG A 18 6.17 -8.61 1.82
C ARG A 18 6.25 -9.46 3.09
N THR A 19 7.00 -8.98 4.06
CA THR A 19 6.99 -9.48 5.43
C THR A 19 5.71 -9.06 6.15
N ALA A 20 5.38 -9.74 7.26
CA ALA A 20 4.20 -9.39 8.06
C ALA A 20 4.30 -7.96 8.63
N GLU A 21 5.51 -7.50 8.91
CA GLU A 21 5.81 -6.14 9.37
C GLU A 21 5.54 -5.10 8.29
N GLU A 22 5.96 -5.36 7.04
CA GLU A 22 5.68 -4.50 5.90
C GLU A 22 4.18 -4.43 5.58
N GLU A 23 3.47 -5.57 5.65
CA GLU A 23 2.01 -5.58 5.46
C GLU A 23 1.29 -4.73 6.52
N GLN A 24 1.75 -4.79 7.77
CA GLN A 24 1.20 -3.95 8.84
C GLN A 24 1.51 -2.47 8.62
N TYR A 25 2.71 -2.16 8.14
CA TYR A 25 3.10 -0.81 7.78
C TYR A 25 2.20 -0.27 6.65
N ASP A 26 2.06 -1.01 5.56
CA ASP A 26 1.23 -0.66 4.41
C ASP A 26 -0.24 -0.49 4.80
N ALA A 27 -0.76 -1.36 5.67
CA ALA A 27 -2.12 -1.23 6.20
C ALA A 27 -2.32 0.07 6.99
N GLU A 28 -1.34 0.52 7.77
CA GLU A 28 -1.42 1.79 8.50
C GLU A 28 -1.29 3.00 7.56
N VAL A 29 -0.46 2.91 6.51
CA VAL A 29 -0.40 3.96 5.47
C VAL A 29 -1.74 4.06 4.75
N ILE A 30 -2.33 2.95 4.31
CA ILE A 30 -3.64 2.94 3.63
C ILE A 30 -4.72 3.49 4.56
N ARG A 31 -4.73 3.09 5.83
CA ARG A 31 -5.67 3.64 6.83
C ARG A 31 -5.49 5.14 7.03
N GLY A 32 -4.24 5.61 7.07
CA GLY A 32 -3.92 7.04 7.13
C GLY A 32 -4.38 7.78 5.89
N LEU A 33 -4.19 7.20 4.70
CA LEU A 33 -4.59 7.78 3.43
C LEU A 33 -6.10 7.90 3.33
N LYS A 34 -6.86 6.85 3.70
CA LYS A 34 -8.33 6.89 3.78
C LYS A 34 -8.85 7.93 4.78
N LYS A 35 -8.17 8.13 5.90
CA LYS A 35 -8.59 9.09 6.95
C LYS A 35 -8.26 10.53 6.61
N PHE A 36 -7.09 10.80 6.03
CA PHE A 36 -6.55 12.15 5.88
C PHE A 36 -6.52 12.67 4.45
N GLY A 37 -6.59 11.80 3.45
CA GLY A 37 -6.46 12.13 2.03
C GLY A 37 -5.10 12.75 1.65
N LYS A 38 -4.09 12.62 2.52
CA LYS A 38 -2.76 13.21 2.33
C LYS A 38 -1.68 12.18 2.62
N ILE A 39 -0.97 11.73 1.59
CA ILE A 39 0.05 10.68 1.68
C ILE A 39 1.15 11.00 2.71
N ARG A 40 1.65 12.24 2.75
CA ARG A 40 2.69 12.65 3.72
C ARG A 40 2.24 12.46 5.16
N LYS A 41 0.97 12.76 5.45
CA LYS A 41 0.40 12.57 6.79
C LYS A 41 0.22 11.08 7.13
N ALA A 42 -0.15 10.27 6.13
CA ALA A 42 -0.28 8.83 6.28
C ALA A 42 1.07 8.18 6.60
N ILE A 43 2.11 8.49 5.81
CA ILE A 43 3.47 8.00 6.02
C ILE A 43 4.02 8.45 7.38
N ASN A 44 3.92 9.73 7.71
CA ASN A 44 4.42 10.23 9.00
C ASN A 44 3.74 9.55 10.20
N ARG A 45 2.48 9.14 10.05
CA ARG A 45 1.79 8.37 11.09
C ARG A 45 2.26 6.92 11.12
N ALA A 46 2.41 6.27 9.97
CA ALA A 46 2.92 4.91 9.89
C ALA A 46 4.35 4.81 10.45
N ASN A 47 5.24 5.73 10.06
CA ASN A 47 6.62 5.82 10.58
C ASN A 47 6.68 5.98 12.10
N LYS A 48 5.74 6.71 12.71
CA LYS A 48 5.66 6.85 14.17
C LYS A 48 5.26 5.56 14.87
N LYS A 49 4.43 4.75 14.23
CA LYS A 49 3.91 3.49 14.78
C LYS A 49 4.85 2.31 14.52
N TYR A 50 5.53 2.33 13.38
CA TYR A 50 6.42 1.29 12.88
C TYR A 50 7.76 1.93 12.47
N PRO A 51 8.62 2.29 13.43
CA PRO A 51 9.88 2.96 13.14
C PRO A 51 10.89 2.08 12.39
N GLY A 52 10.77 0.75 12.49
CA GLY A 52 11.61 -0.21 11.75
C GLY A 52 11.35 -0.20 10.24
N GLU A 53 10.08 0.00 9.84
CA GLU A 53 9.63 0.03 8.45
C GLU A 53 9.48 1.48 7.92
N ALA A 54 10.13 2.44 8.58
CA ALA A 54 9.89 3.85 8.30
C ALA A 54 10.25 4.23 6.86
N LEU A 55 9.23 4.56 6.06
CA LEU A 55 9.41 4.97 4.68
C LEU A 55 9.93 6.41 4.63
N LYS A 56 11.08 6.58 3.99
CA LYS A 56 11.64 7.90 3.68
C LYS A 56 11.07 8.39 2.34
N TYR A 57 10.63 9.64 2.30
CA TYR A 57 10.17 10.29 1.07
C TYR A 57 10.84 11.65 0.90
N SER A 58 10.91 12.09 -0.35
CA SER A 58 11.30 13.43 -0.79
C SER A 58 10.16 14.04 -1.59
N ASP A 59 10.27 15.33 -1.91
CA ASP A 59 9.28 15.99 -2.76
C ASP A 59 9.27 15.45 -4.20
N GLU A 60 10.37 14.83 -4.63
CA GLU A 60 10.52 14.24 -5.95
C GLU A 60 9.79 12.89 -6.06
N ASN A 61 9.81 12.07 -5.00
CA ASN A 61 9.26 10.71 -5.05
C ASN A 61 7.88 10.56 -4.40
N ILE A 62 7.39 11.58 -3.69
CA ILE A 62 6.13 11.49 -2.95
C ILE A 62 4.92 11.19 -3.84
N GLY A 63 4.93 11.68 -5.10
CA GLY A 63 3.86 11.41 -6.06
C GLY A 63 3.85 9.95 -6.54
N GLU A 64 5.02 9.35 -6.72
CA GLU A 64 5.15 7.92 -7.06
C GLU A 64 4.70 7.05 -5.89
N ILE A 65 5.11 7.40 -4.66
CA ILE A 65 4.68 6.72 -3.43
C ILE A 65 3.17 6.80 -3.26
N GLU A 66 2.57 7.97 -3.49
CA GLU A 66 1.12 8.14 -3.43
C GLU A 66 0.39 7.27 -4.45
N SER A 67 0.92 7.22 -5.68
CA SER A 67 0.35 6.39 -6.75
C SER A 67 0.43 4.91 -6.41
N HIS A 68 1.55 4.46 -5.82
CA HIS A 68 1.73 3.09 -5.34
C HIS A 68 0.71 2.74 -4.25
N TYR A 69 0.53 3.59 -3.23
CA TYR A 69 -0.43 3.33 -2.16
C TYR A 69 -1.89 3.41 -2.62
N HIS A 70 -2.21 4.27 -3.59
CA HIS A 70 -3.53 4.27 -4.21
C HIS A 70 -3.80 2.98 -5.00
N TYR A 71 -2.79 2.45 -5.68
CA TYR A 71 -2.90 1.17 -6.37
C TYR A 71 -3.15 0.02 -5.38
N LEU A 72 -2.33 -0.07 -4.32
CA LEU A 72 -2.49 -1.04 -3.22
C LEU A 72 -3.90 -0.97 -2.61
N MET A 73 -4.39 0.23 -2.32
CA MET A 73 -5.72 0.44 -1.77
C MET A 73 -6.83 -0.11 -2.70
N LYS A 74 -6.77 0.22 -3.99
CA LYS A 74 -7.73 -0.30 -4.99
C LYS A 74 -7.63 -1.81 -5.15
N HIS A 75 -6.43 -2.36 -5.07
CA HIS A 75 -6.19 -3.78 -5.14
C HIS A 75 -6.89 -4.51 -3.99
N ILE A 76 -6.67 -4.07 -2.75
CA ILE A 76 -7.32 -4.64 -1.55
C ILE A 76 -8.85 -4.52 -1.65
N GLU A 77 -9.35 -3.38 -2.14
CA GLU A 77 -10.80 -3.18 -2.35
C GLU A 77 -11.38 -4.13 -3.41
N MET A 78 -10.63 -4.41 -4.48
CA MET A 78 -11.05 -5.39 -5.48
C MET A 78 -11.04 -6.80 -4.91
N LEU A 79 -9.98 -7.20 -4.18
CA LEU A 79 -9.90 -8.50 -3.53
C LEU A 79 -11.11 -8.75 -2.65
N ASN A 80 -11.44 -7.80 -1.77
CA ASN A 80 -12.58 -7.89 -0.87
C ASN A 80 -13.92 -8.03 -1.61
N LYS A 81 -14.04 -7.54 -2.84
CA LYS A 81 -15.25 -7.70 -3.68
C LYS A 81 -15.32 -9.06 -4.39
N ILE A 82 -14.19 -9.72 -4.59
CA ILE A 82 -14.10 -11.03 -5.27
C ILE A 82 -14.21 -12.17 -4.25
N THR A 83 -13.76 -11.95 -3.01
CA THR A 83 -13.82 -12.96 -1.93
C THR A 83 -15.13 -12.95 -1.14
N HIS A 84 -15.99 -11.96 -1.34
CA HIS A 84 -17.36 -11.92 -0.82
C HIS A 84 -18.37 -12.33 -1.89
#